data_AF-A0AA88DPQ5-F1
#
_entry.id   AF-A0AA88DPQ5-F1
#
_cell.length_a   1.000
_cell.length_b   1.000
_cell.length_c   1.000
_cell.angle_alpha   90.00
_cell.angle_beta   90.00
_cell.angle_gamma   90.00
#
_symmetry.space_group_name_H-M   'P 1'
#
loop_
_entity.id
_entity.type
_entity.pdbx_description
1 polymer ?
#
loop_
_entity_poly.entity_id
_entity_poly.type
_entity_poly.pdbx_seq_one_letter_code
_entity_poly.pdbx_strand_id
1 'polypeptide(L)'
;MASSNNGGGEDQHLKEMADLSKTLKEGERILAPTRRPDGTLRKPIRIRAGYVPQDEVAIYQPKGALLKKEMASQVPPGYELASETKPKTKSVKRNERKKEKRLQICSVVCTLDL
;
A
#
# COMPACT_ATOMS: atom_id res chain seq x y z
N MET A 1 40.65 15.16 -10.19
CA MET A 1 39.87 14.47 -11.23
C MET A 1 39.97 12.98 -10.95
N ALA A 2 38.90 12.30 -10.56
CA ALA A 2 38.90 10.86 -10.30
C ALA A 2 37.92 10.20 -11.25
N SER A 3 38.45 9.31 -12.08
CA SER A 3 37.81 8.69 -13.23
C SER A 3 36.60 7.85 -12.85
N SER A 4 35.47 8.10 -13.52
CA SER A 4 34.27 7.29 -13.45
C SER A 4 34.46 6.00 -14.26
N ASN A 5 34.88 4.93 -13.60
CA ASN A 5 34.84 3.58 -14.19
C ASN A 5 33.40 3.04 -14.10
N ASN A 6 32.57 3.33 -15.10
CA ASN A 6 31.14 3.00 -15.08
C ASN A 6 30.70 2.25 -16.35
N GLY A 7 31.40 1.17 -16.74
CA GLY A 7 31.13 0.50 -18.02
C GLY A 7 31.49 -0.99 -18.09
N GLY A 8 31.33 -1.74 -16.99
CA GLY A 8 31.66 -3.18 -16.96
C GLY A 8 30.57 -4.10 -16.43
N GLY A 9 29.42 -3.56 -15.99
CA GLY A 9 28.39 -4.33 -15.28
C GLY A 9 27.23 -4.80 -16.16
N GLU A 10 27.05 -4.22 -17.34
CA GLU A 10 25.89 -4.45 -18.21
C GLU A 10 25.97 -5.74 -19.04
N ASP A 11 27.15 -6.13 -19.51
CA ASP A 11 27.33 -7.37 -20.26
C ASP A 11 27.16 -8.63 -19.40
N GLN A 12 27.62 -8.57 -18.14
CA GLN A 12 27.45 -9.64 -17.16
C GLN A 12 25.96 -9.81 -16.79
N HIS A 13 25.23 -8.69 -16.80
CA HIS A 13 23.82 -8.62 -16.46
C HIS A 13 22.91 -9.27 -17.50
N LEU A 14 23.16 -8.97 -18.77
CA LEU A 14 22.45 -9.57 -19.89
C LEU A 14 22.70 -11.09 -19.93
N LYS A 15 23.91 -11.52 -19.56
CA LYS A 15 24.25 -12.94 -19.42
C LYS A 15 23.49 -13.61 -18.28
N GLU A 16 23.47 -13.03 -17.08
CA GLU A 16 22.68 -13.56 -15.97
C GLU A 16 21.17 -13.58 -16.28
N MET A 17 20.64 -12.53 -16.91
CA MET A 17 19.26 -12.50 -17.40
C MET A 17 18.98 -13.66 -18.37
N ALA A 18 19.84 -13.84 -19.37
CA ALA A 18 19.70 -14.88 -20.39
C ALA A 18 19.87 -16.29 -19.82
N ASP A 19 20.74 -16.47 -18.84
CA ASP A 19 20.97 -17.77 -18.20
C ASP A 19 19.80 -18.14 -17.28
N LEU A 20 19.24 -17.17 -16.55
CA LEU A 20 18.04 -17.38 -15.76
C LEU A 20 16.82 -17.63 -16.66
N SER A 21 16.71 -16.93 -17.80
CA SER A 21 15.59 -17.11 -18.73
C SER A 21 15.58 -18.48 -19.41
N LYS A 22 16.75 -19.08 -19.67
CA LYS A 22 16.89 -20.46 -20.20
C LYS A 22 16.35 -21.52 -19.24
N THR A 23 16.27 -21.23 -17.94
CA THR A 23 15.83 -22.17 -16.91
C THR A 23 14.37 -21.98 -16.47
N LEU A 24 13.66 -20.98 -17.02
CA LEU A 24 12.27 -20.71 -16.64
C LEU A 24 11.35 -21.78 -17.25
N LYS A 25 10.51 -22.39 -16.42
CA LYS A 25 9.34 -23.14 -16.89
C LYS A 25 8.19 -22.18 -17.21
N GLU A 26 7.27 -22.60 -18.07
CA GLU A 26 6.12 -21.80 -18.50
C GLU A 26 5.39 -21.18 -17.30
N GLY A 27 5.31 -19.84 -17.28
CA GLY A 27 4.63 -19.08 -16.23
C GLY A 27 5.52 -18.48 -15.13
N GLU A 28 6.82 -18.79 -15.08
CA GLU A 28 7.77 -18.07 -14.22
C GLU A 28 8.07 -16.67 -14.79
N ARG A 29 8.15 -15.64 -13.92
CA ARG A 29 8.42 -14.24 -14.31
C ARG A 29 9.72 -13.75 -13.68
N ILE A 30 10.47 -12.90 -14.38
CA ILE A 30 11.69 -12.27 -13.85
C ILE A 30 11.46 -10.76 -13.74
N LEU A 31 11.72 -10.20 -12.55
CA LEU A 31 11.77 -8.75 -12.37
C LEU A 31 13.14 -8.21 -12.76
N ALA A 32 13.11 -7.08 -13.47
CA ALA A 32 14.29 -6.35 -13.86
C ALA A 32 15.10 -5.93 -12.61
N PRO A 33 16.42 -5.98 -12.69
CA PRO A 33 17.28 -5.52 -11.61
C PRO A 33 17.17 -4.02 -11.33
N THR A 34 17.18 -3.68 -10.05
CA THR A 34 16.98 -2.31 -9.59
C THR A 34 18.29 -1.68 -9.11
N ARG A 35 18.43 -0.37 -9.27
CA ARG A 35 19.64 0.37 -8.89
C ARG A 35 19.60 0.76 -7.41
N ARG A 36 20.69 0.54 -6.67
CA ARG A 36 20.90 1.09 -5.32
C ARG A 36 21.13 2.61 -5.40
N PRO A 37 20.92 3.36 -4.30
CA PRO A 37 21.31 4.76 -4.24
C PRO A 37 22.80 4.99 -4.56
N ASP A 38 23.66 4.02 -4.22
CA ASP A 38 25.12 4.05 -4.48
C ASP A 38 25.46 3.75 -5.95
N GLY A 39 24.46 3.47 -6.78
CA GLY A 39 24.61 3.20 -8.21
C GLY A 39 24.82 1.73 -8.60
N THR A 40 25.13 0.85 -7.65
CA THR A 40 25.27 -0.59 -7.89
C THR A 40 23.91 -1.26 -8.13
N LEU A 41 23.85 -2.27 -8.99
CA LEU A 41 22.61 -3.02 -9.27
C LEU A 41 22.35 -4.10 -8.23
N ARG A 42 21.08 -4.33 -7.92
CA ARG A 42 20.62 -5.49 -7.16
C ARG A 42 20.56 -6.70 -8.09
N LYS A 43 20.57 -7.89 -7.52
CA LYS A 43 20.33 -9.10 -8.31
C LYS A 43 18.89 -9.12 -8.85
N PRO A 44 18.65 -9.76 -9.98
CA PRO A 44 17.30 -9.99 -10.48
C PRO A 44 16.48 -10.90 -9.58
N ILE A 45 15.15 -10.72 -9.61
CA ILE A 45 14.22 -11.48 -8.77
C ILE A 45 13.41 -12.44 -9.64
N ARG A 46 13.43 -13.73 -9.31
CA ARG A 46 12.58 -14.75 -9.94
C ARG A 46 11.27 -14.91 -9.18
N ILE A 47 10.16 -14.86 -9.89
CA ILE A 47 8.80 -15.09 -9.39
C ILE A 47 8.35 -16.48 -9.85
N ARG A 48 7.86 -17.29 -8.92
CA ARG A 48 7.34 -18.63 -9.20
C ARG A 48 6.07 -18.57 -10.05
N ALA A 49 5.86 -19.58 -10.89
CA ALA A 49 4.62 -19.71 -11.66
C ALA A 49 3.40 -19.78 -10.73
N GLY A 50 2.35 -19.01 -11.05
CA GLY A 50 1.12 -18.95 -10.26
C GLY A 50 1.18 -18.08 -8.99
N TYR A 51 2.25 -17.30 -8.77
CA TYR A 51 2.30 -16.33 -7.67
C TYR A 51 1.38 -15.14 -7.96
N VAL A 52 0.43 -14.89 -7.05
CA VAL A 52 -0.47 -13.73 -7.07
C VAL A 52 0.01 -12.72 -6.02
N PRO A 53 0.27 -11.45 -6.37
CA PRO A 53 0.70 -10.44 -5.42
C PRO A 53 -0.38 -10.14 -4.38
N GLN A 54 0.04 -9.80 -3.16
CA GLN A 54 -0.85 -9.57 -2.02
C GLN A 54 -1.84 -8.42 -2.25
N ASP A 55 -1.51 -7.47 -3.11
CA ASP A 55 -2.37 -6.34 -3.48
C ASP A 55 -3.65 -6.78 -4.22
N GLU A 56 -3.56 -7.88 -4.97
CA GLU A 56 -4.70 -8.48 -5.69
C GLU A 56 -5.45 -9.51 -4.83
N VAL A 57 -4.83 -10.01 -3.75
CA VAL A 57 -5.48 -10.94 -2.82
C VAL A 57 -6.48 -10.17 -1.96
N ALA A 58 -7.77 -10.42 -2.23
CA ALA A 58 -8.85 -9.77 -1.49
C ALA A 58 -8.68 -9.96 0.02
N ILE A 59 -8.51 -8.83 0.73
CA ILE A 59 -8.47 -8.82 2.19
C ILE A 59 -9.79 -9.37 2.70
N TYR A 60 -9.73 -10.38 3.56
CA TYR A 60 -10.91 -10.98 4.16
C TYR A 60 -11.83 -9.91 4.77
N GLN A 61 -13.07 -9.86 4.29
CA GLN A 61 -14.13 -9.01 4.85
C GLN A 61 -15.10 -9.91 5.62
N PRO A 62 -15.25 -9.75 6.95
CA PRO A 62 -16.20 -10.54 7.70
C PRO A 62 -17.63 -10.23 7.23
N LYS A 63 -18.51 -11.24 7.24
CA LYS A 63 -19.89 -11.11 6.75
C LYS A 63 -20.65 -9.91 7.36
N GLY A 64 -20.44 -9.64 8.65
CA GLY A 64 -21.06 -8.49 9.33
C GLY A 64 -20.57 -7.12 8.83
N ALA A 65 -19.32 -7.01 8.36
CA ALA A 65 -18.81 -5.78 7.75
C ALA A 65 -19.40 -5.55 6.35
N LEU A 66 -19.59 -6.63 5.58
CA LEU A 66 -20.29 -6.57 4.29
C LEU A 66 -21.75 -6.14 4.49
N LEU A 67 -22.46 -6.74 5.46
CA LEU A 67 -23.84 -6.36 5.78
C LEU A 67 -23.95 -4.90 6.22
N LYS A 68 -23.02 -4.40 7.04
CA LYS A 68 -23.01 -2.97 7.44
C LYS A 68 -22.75 -2.04 6.26
N LYS A 69 -21.86 -2.41 5.33
CA LYS A 69 -21.60 -1.64 4.10
C LYS A 69 -22.85 -1.62 3.21
N GLU A 70 -23.52 -2.76 3.07
CA GLU A 70 -24.77 -2.89 2.33
C GLU A 70 -25.87 -2.03 2.96
N MET A 71 -26.08 -2.10 4.28
CA MET A 71 -27.06 -1.28 5.00
C MET A 71 -26.73 0.22 4.97
N ALA A 72 -25.45 0.60 4.99
CA ALA A 72 -25.05 1.99 4.86
C ALA A 72 -25.21 2.53 3.44
N SER A 73 -25.06 1.68 2.43
CA SER A 73 -25.32 2.02 1.02
C SER A 73 -26.80 2.01 0.68
N GLN A 74 -27.58 1.13 1.32
CA GLN A 74 -29.02 1.02 1.19
C GLN A 74 -29.68 2.05 2.09
N VAL A 75 -29.55 3.31 1.70
CA VAL A 75 -30.43 4.37 2.19
C VAL A 75 -31.87 3.92 1.88
N PRO A 76 -32.80 3.91 2.85
CA PRO A 76 -34.17 3.50 2.60
C PRO A 76 -34.72 4.28 1.39
N PRO A 77 -35.28 3.61 0.38
CA PRO A 77 -35.84 4.30 -0.78
C PRO A 77 -36.88 5.32 -0.31
N GLY A 78 -36.60 6.61 -0.54
CA GLY A 78 -37.37 7.74 -0.01
C GLY A 78 -36.67 8.60 1.07
N TYR A 79 -35.46 8.25 1.51
CA TYR A 79 -34.68 9.08 2.42
C TYR A 79 -33.81 10.08 1.64
N GLU A 80 -34.30 11.32 1.50
CA GLU A 80 -33.45 12.46 1.19
C GLU A 80 -32.64 12.82 2.45
N LEU A 81 -31.31 12.94 2.34
CA LEU A 81 -30.49 13.57 3.37
C LEU A 81 -30.86 15.07 3.42
N ALA A 82 -31.94 15.39 4.13
CA ALA A 82 -32.11 16.73 4.66
C ALA A 82 -30.85 17.02 5.49
N SER A 83 -30.09 18.04 5.11
CA SER A 83 -28.89 18.48 5.82
C SER A 83 -29.24 18.67 7.30
N GLU A 84 -28.89 17.69 8.12
CA GLU A 84 -29.19 17.64 9.56
C GLU A 84 -28.32 18.68 10.27
N THR A 85 -28.70 19.95 10.19
CA THR A 85 -28.29 20.99 11.15
C THR A 85 -29.09 20.81 12.44
N LYS A 86 -29.14 19.59 12.99
CA LYS A 86 -29.67 19.39 14.33
C LYS A 86 -28.70 20.02 15.31
N PRO A 87 -29.12 21.00 16.13
CA PRO A 87 -28.23 21.68 17.06
C PRO A 87 -27.68 20.66 18.07
N LYS A 88 -26.36 20.41 17.99
CA LYS A 88 -25.66 19.51 18.92
C LYS A 88 -25.88 19.98 20.35
N THR A 89 -26.36 19.08 21.20
CA THR A 89 -26.52 19.37 22.63
C THR A 89 -25.17 19.71 23.29
N LYS A 90 -25.19 20.46 24.39
CA LYS A 90 -23.96 20.90 25.10
C LYS A 90 -23.02 19.73 25.44
N SER A 91 -23.58 18.55 25.71
CA SER A 91 -22.85 17.31 25.98
C SER A 91 -22.05 16.83 24.76
N VAL A 92 -22.67 16.81 23.57
CA VAL A 92 -22.03 16.38 22.32
C VAL A 92 -20.84 17.30 21.99
N LYS A 93 -20.99 18.62 22.13
CA LYS A 93 -19.90 19.58 21.89
C LYS A 93 -18.72 19.40 22.85
N ARG A 94 -18.98 19.04 24.12
CA ARG A 94 -17.92 18.73 25.11
C ARG A 94 -17.19 17.44 24.78
N ASN A 95 -17.91 16.40 24.35
CA ASN A 95 -17.34 15.11 23.96
C ASN A 95 -16.51 15.21 22.67
N GLU A 96 -16.98 15.96 21.68
CA GLU A 96 -16.22 16.23 20.45
C GLU A 96 -14.92 16.99 20.76
N ARG A 97 -14.98 18.05 21.58
CA ARG A 97 -13.77 18.78 22.01
C ARG A 97 -12.78 17.89 22.78
N LYS A 98 -13.26 16.93 23.58
CA LYS A 98 -12.40 15.96 24.27
C LYS A 98 -11.78 14.95 23.29
N LYS A 99 -12.54 14.50 22.29
CA LYS A 99 -12.05 13.60 21.24
C LYS A 99 -11.00 14.28 20.36
N GLU A 100 -11.24 15.53 19.97
CA GLU A 100 -10.31 16.34 19.17
C GLU A 100 -9.01 16.62 19.92
N LYS A 101 -9.08 16.99 21.20
CA LYS A 101 -7.88 17.11 22.05
C LYS A 101 -7.11 15.79 22.15
N ARG A 102 -7.80 14.66 22.29
CA ARG A 102 -7.14 13.33 22.30
C ARG A 102 -6.48 13.02 20.97
N LEU A 103 -7.11 13.36 19.85
CA LEU A 103 -6.55 13.17 18.51
C LEU A 103 -5.34 14.07 18.28
N GLN A 104 -5.40 15.34 18.69
CA GLN A 104 -4.26 16.26 18.63
C GLN A 104 -3.11 15.80 19.52
N ILE A 105 -3.38 15.36 20.75
CA ILE A 105 -2.35 14.80 21.63
C ILE A 105 -1.78 13.52 21.01
N CYS A 106 -2.62 12.63 20.49
CA CYS A 106 -2.18 11.39 19.84
C CYS A 106 -1.30 11.69 18.61
N SER A 107 -1.68 12.66 17.78
CA SER A 107 -0.89 13.07 16.62
C SER A 107 0.43 13.70 17.04
N VAL A 108 0.42 14.57 18.06
CA VAL A 108 1.62 15.24 18.57
C VAL A 108 2.60 14.23 19.18
N VAL A 109 2.10 13.24 19.94
CA VAL A 109 2.91 12.15 20.49
C VAL A 109 3.51 11.31 19.36
N CYS A 110 2.71 10.91 18.37
CA CYS A 110 3.22 10.19 17.20
C CYS A 110 4.27 10.97 16.40
N THR A 111 4.24 12.29 16.39
CA THR A 111 5.24 13.11 15.71
C THR A 111 6.51 13.38 16.53
N LEU A 112 6.48 13.17 17.84
CA LEU A 112 7.62 13.36 18.74
C LEU A 112 8.42 12.07 18.99
N ASP A 113 7.79 10.91 18.78
CA ASP A 113 8.42 9.59 18.94
C ASP A 113 9.06 9.04 17.64
N LEU A 114 9.18 9.87 16.59
CA LEU A 114 9.99 9.61 15.38
C LEU A 114 11.24 10.50 15.37
#